data_AF-A0A944UJ92-F1
#
_entry.id   AF-A0A944UJ92-F1
#
_cell.length_a   1.000
_cell.length_b   1.000
_cell.length_c   1.000
_cell.angle_alpha   90.00
_cell.angle_beta   90.00
_cell.angle_gamma   90.00
#
_symmetry.space_group_name_H-M   'P 1'
#
loop_
_entity.id
_entity.type
_entity.pdbx_description
1 polymer ?
#
loop_
_entity_poly.entity_id
_entity_poly.type
_entity_poly.pdbx_seq_one_letter_code
_entity_poly.pdbx_strand_id
1 'polypeptide(L)'
;KSDDPVLRQSSRVCGAVAMGGQTTLDPFLLEKKIGPACIRHPMIWKTVGAQSLEHLMKNWDQYKALSLECSPLTHVSKDDPPVFLNYGKPAPIPVIKGDGIHHAGFGRLLKERCESVGIECYLQVKEYEVPKLTKDNFIKKVFLIE
;
A
#
# COMPACT_ATOMS: atom_id res chain seq x y z
N LYS A 1 26.08 1.38 -20.60
CA LYS A 1 25.16 2.48 -21.00
C LYS A 1 25.14 2.53 -22.52
N SER A 2 23.99 2.83 -23.15
CA SER A 2 23.92 3.00 -24.61
C SER A 2 24.70 4.25 -25.06
N ASP A 3 25.26 4.23 -26.26
CA ASP A 3 25.89 5.39 -26.89
C ASP A 3 24.86 6.40 -27.40
N ASP A 4 23.64 5.92 -27.69
CA ASP A 4 22.49 6.75 -28.03
C ASP A 4 21.93 7.45 -26.76
N PRO A 5 21.87 8.79 -26.74
CA PRO A 5 21.39 9.55 -25.59
C PRO A 5 19.92 9.30 -25.22
N VAL A 6 19.09 8.91 -26.18
CA VAL A 6 17.67 8.58 -25.96
C VAL A 6 17.55 7.20 -25.33
N LEU A 7 18.29 6.21 -25.83
CA LEU A 7 18.31 4.84 -25.27
C LEU A 7 18.96 4.76 -23.88
N ARG A 8 19.62 5.84 -23.42
CA ARG A 8 20.06 5.96 -22.02
C ARG A 8 18.92 6.30 -21.04
N GLN A 9 17.81 6.84 -21.54
CA GLN A 9 16.68 7.25 -20.71
C GLN A 9 15.75 6.07 -20.49
N SER A 10 15.34 5.88 -19.23
CA SER A 10 14.36 4.86 -18.85
C SER A 10 13.03 5.54 -18.53
N SER A 11 11.94 5.00 -19.07
CA SER A 11 10.58 5.37 -18.65
C SER A 11 10.08 4.55 -17.45
N ARG A 12 10.89 3.59 -16.97
CA ARG A 12 10.52 2.79 -15.79
C ARG A 12 10.46 3.68 -14.55
N VAL A 13 9.46 3.44 -13.72
CA VAL A 13 9.32 4.07 -12.41
C VAL A 13 10.53 3.71 -11.55
N CYS A 14 11.20 4.72 -10.96
CA CYS A 14 12.40 4.51 -10.15
C CYS A 14 12.09 4.27 -8.65
N GLY A 15 10.90 4.66 -8.19
CA GLY A 15 10.48 4.56 -6.79
C GLY A 15 9.05 5.05 -6.61
N ALA A 16 8.38 4.61 -5.56
CA ALA A 16 7.05 5.08 -5.18
C ALA A 16 7.06 5.64 -3.74
N VAL A 17 6.38 6.77 -3.52
CA VAL A 17 6.15 7.33 -2.18
C VAL A 17 4.65 7.49 -1.97
N ALA A 18 4.11 6.92 -0.89
CA ALA A 18 2.70 7.05 -0.53
C ALA A 18 2.52 7.50 0.93
N MET A 19 1.45 8.25 1.18
CA MET A 19 1.09 8.80 2.49
C MET A 19 -0.32 8.34 2.87
N GLY A 20 -0.46 7.60 3.98
CA GLY A 20 -1.75 7.12 4.46
C GLY A 20 -2.49 6.19 3.48
N GLY A 21 -1.77 5.53 2.57
CA GLY A 21 -2.36 4.82 1.45
C GLY A 21 -3.07 3.51 1.83
N GLN A 22 -4.17 3.20 1.16
CA GLN A 22 -4.84 1.91 1.26
C GLN A 22 -4.26 0.94 0.23
N THR A 23 -3.55 -0.08 0.71
CA THR A 23 -2.79 -0.99 -0.15
C THR A 23 -3.57 -2.22 -0.58
N THR A 24 -4.75 -2.45 0.02
CA THR A 24 -5.68 -3.50 -0.35
C THR A 24 -7.11 -3.08 -0.06
N LEU A 25 -8.06 -3.63 -0.81
CA LEU A 25 -9.50 -3.45 -0.62
C LEU A 25 -10.18 -4.73 -0.15
N ASP A 26 -9.45 -5.83 0.03
CA ASP A 26 -10.01 -7.10 0.50
C ASP A 26 -10.59 -6.92 1.92
N PRO A 27 -11.93 -6.92 2.08
CA PRO A 27 -12.54 -6.62 3.37
C PRO A 27 -12.22 -7.71 4.40
N PHE A 28 -12.06 -8.97 3.97
CA PHE A 28 -11.79 -10.09 4.87
C PHE A 28 -10.36 -10.01 5.42
N LEU A 29 -9.39 -9.67 4.55
CA LEU A 29 -8.02 -9.47 4.97
C LEU A 29 -7.90 -8.28 5.94
N LEU A 30 -8.56 -7.17 5.62
CA LEU A 30 -8.54 -5.95 6.43
C LEU A 30 -9.17 -6.14 7.80
N GLU A 31 -10.35 -6.78 7.85
CA GLU A 31 -11.00 -7.09 9.11
C GLU A 31 -10.12 -7.95 10.01
N LYS A 32 -9.49 -8.98 9.42
CA LYS A 32 -8.60 -9.90 10.15
C LYS A 32 -7.30 -9.24 10.63
N LYS A 33 -6.65 -8.42 9.79
CA LYS A 33 -5.30 -7.90 10.05
C LYS A 33 -5.28 -6.54 10.73
N ILE A 34 -6.32 -5.74 10.52
CA ILE A 34 -6.38 -4.36 11.03
C ILE A 34 -7.55 -4.20 11.98
N GLY A 35 -8.73 -4.72 11.64
CA GLY A 35 -9.92 -4.67 12.48
C GLY A 35 -11.14 -4.04 11.78
N PRO A 36 -12.33 -4.16 12.40
CA PRO A 36 -13.60 -3.85 11.77
C PRO A 36 -13.78 -2.35 11.46
N ALA A 37 -13.05 -1.44 12.11
CA ALA A 37 -13.12 -0.02 11.76
C ALA A 37 -12.60 0.29 10.35
N CYS A 38 -11.67 -0.53 9.85
CA CYS A 38 -11.06 -0.34 8.55
C CYS A 38 -12.07 -0.53 7.41
N ILE A 39 -12.89 -1.58 7.50
CA ILE A 39 -13.81 -1.99 6.44
C ILE A 39 -15.09 -1.16 6.38
N ARG A 40 -15.40 -0.39 7.42
CA ARG A 40 -16.60 0.47 7.45
C ARG A 40 -16.50 1.67 6.52
N HIS A 41 -15.30 2.03 6.07
CA HIS A 41 -15.14 3.18 5.20
C HIS A 41 -15.75 2.89 3.81
N PRO A 42 -16.61 3.78 3.26
CA PRO A 42 -17.33 3.50 2.01
C PRO A 42 -16.44 3.19 0.81
N MET A 43 -15.21 3.68 0.80
CA MET A 43 -14.24 3.41 -0.28
C MET A 43 -14.06 1.89 -0.53
N ILE A 44 -14.11 1.05 0.51
CA ILE A 44 -13.91 -0.41 0.38
C ILE A 44 -14.93 -1.03 -0.57
N TRP A 45 -16.20 -0.62 -0.50
CA TRP A 45 -17.27 -1.19 -1.32
C TRP A 45 -17.66 -0.31 -2.51
N LYS A 46 -17.54 1.02 -2.40
CA LYS A 46 -17.85 1.94 -3.50
C LYS A 46 -16.88 1.81 -4.67
N THR A 47 -15.60 1.55 -4.42
CA THR A 47 -14.57 1.44 -5.48
C THR A 47 -14.91 0.35 -6.49
N VAL A 48 -15.56 -0.72 -6.04
CA VAL A 48 -15.97 -1.84 -6.90
C VAL A 48 -17.44 -1.79 -7.32
N GLY A 49 -18.15 -0.69 -6.98
CA GLY A 49 -19.56 -0.50 -7.34
C GLY A 49 -20.57 -1.34 -6.55
N ALA A 50 -20.19 -1.87 -5.38
CA ALA A 50 -21.16 -2.51 -4.48
C ALA A 50 -22.09 -1.47 -3.83
N GLN A 51 -23.22 -1.90 -3.25
CA GLN A 51 -24.19 -1.01 -2.61
C GLN A 51 -23.90 -0.74 -1.12
N SER A 52 -23.19 -1.67 -0.47
CA SER A 52 -22.81 -1.60 0.94
C SER A 52 -21.67 -2.59 1.22
N LEU A 53 -21.07 -2.52 2.41
CA LEU A 53 -20.09 -3.51 2.87
C LEU A 53 -20.70 -4.93 2.93
N GLU A 54 -21.92 -5.05 3.44
CA GLU A 54 -22.63 -6.35 3.49
C GLU A 54 -22.88 -6.89 2.08
N HIS A 55 -23.28 -6.04 1.15
CA HIS A 55 -23.47 -6.42 -0.25
C HIS A 55 -22.16 -6.90 -0.90
N LEU A 56 -21.06 -6.21 -0.64
CA LEU A 56 -19.72 -6.61 -1.09
C LEU A 56 -19.34 -7.99 -0.55
N MET A 57 -19.43 -8.18 0.77
CA MET A 57 -18.97 -9.41 1.42
C MET A 57 -19.86 -10.61 1.06
N LYS A 58 -21.18 -10.43 0.96
CA LYS A 58 -22.12 -11.49 0.55
C LYS A 58 -21.92 -11.94 -0.89
N ASN A 59 -21.55 -11.02 -1.78
CA ASN A 59 -21.35 -11.29 -3.21
C ASN A 59 -19.86 -11.22 -3.59
N TRP A 60 -18.96 -11.65 -2.70
CA TRP A 60 -17.53 -11.45 -2.87
C TRP A 60 -16.99 -12.02 -4.19
N ASP A 61 -17.47 -13.18 -4.64
CA ASP A 61 -17.01 -13.79 -5.89
C ASP A 61 -17.23 -12.88 -7.12
N GLN A 62 -18.27 -12.04 -7.11
CA GLN A 62 -18.54 -11.06 -8.15
C GLN A 62 -17.54 -9.90 -8.13
N TYR A 63 -17.13 -9.46 -6.94
CA TYR A 63 -16.35 -8.23 -6.76
C TYR A 63 -14.85 -8.47 -6.58
N LYS A 64 -14.46 -9.69 -6.22
CA LYS A 64 -13.09 -10.06 -5.84
C LYS A 64 -12.08 -9.65 -6.89
N ALA A 65 -12.34 -9.93 -8.17
CA ALA A 65 -11.41 -9.60 -9.24
C ALA A 65 -11.11 -8.09 -9.28
N LEU A 66 -12.14 -7.24 -9.30
CA LEU A 66 -11.96 -5.79 -9.32
C LEU A 66 -11.38 -5.24 -8.01
N SER A 67 -11.77 -5.81 -6.86
CA SER A 67 -11.20 -5.43 -5.57
C SER A 67 -9.70 -5.70 -5.51
N LEU A 68 -9.25 -6.85 -6.01
CA LEU A 68 -7.84 -7.22 -6.07
C LEU A 68 -7.09 -6.43 -7.14
N GLU A 69 -7.72 -6.13 -8.28
CA GLU A 69 -7.18 -5.28 -9.33
C GLU A 69 -6.89 -3.87 -8.81
N CYS A 70 -7.81 -3.30 -8.01
CA CYS A 70 -7.63 -2.00 -7.36
C CYS A 70 -6.73 -2.05 -6.11
N SER A 71 -6.12 -3.19 -5.78
CA SER A 71 -5.26 -3.37 -4.61
C SER A 71 -3.78 -3.46 -5.03
N PRO A 72 -2.95 -2.44 -4.76
CA PRO A 72 -1.51 -2.50 -5.06
C PRO A 72 -0.81 -3.74 -4.49
N LEU A 73 -1.26 -4.22 -3.32
CA LEU A 73 -0.74 -5.43 -2.67
C LEU A 73 -0.75 -6.67 -3.58
N THR A 74 -1.75 -6.79 -4.46
CA THR A 74 -1.91 -7.95 -5.37
C THR A 74 -0.84 -7.97 -6.46
N HIS A 75 -0.42 -6.79 -6.91
CA HIS A 75 0.40 -6.64 -8.12
C HIS A 75 1.90 -6.64 -7.85
N VAL A 76 2.30 -6.63 -6.58
CA VAL A 76 3.72 -6.60 -6.19
C VAL A 76 4.48 -7.80 -6.77
N SER A 77 5.53 -7.47 -7.52
CA SER A 77 6.43 -8.37 -8.22
C SER A 77 7.90 -7.98 -7.97
N LYS A 78 8.83 -8.88 -8.29
CA LYS A 78 10.27 -8.67 -8.10
C LYS A 78 10.87 -7.52 -8.94
N ASP A 79 10.18 -7.13 -10.01
CA ASP A 79 10.65 -6.11 -10.96
C ASP A 79 10.15 -4.70 -10.59
N ASP A 80 9.37 -4.58 -9.51
CA ASP A 80 8.86 -3.31 -9.01
C ASP A 80 9.95 -2.46 -8.36
N PRO A 81 9.81 -1.13 -8.41
CA PRO A 81 10.75 -0.23 -7.78
C PRO A 81 10.60 -0.23 -6.26
N PRO A 82 11.61 0.29 -5.53
CA PRO A 82 11.52 0.43 -4.08
C PRO A 82 10.39 1.39 -3.67
N VAL A 83 9.82 1.17 -2.49
CA VAL A 83 8.64 1.89 -2.01
C VAL A 83 8.93 2.56 -0.66
N PHE A 84 8.45 3.79 -0.48
CA PHE A 84 8.40 4.47 0.81
C PHE A 84 6.95 4.75 1.22
N LEU A 85 6.57 4.32 2.41
CA LEU A 85 5.23 4.47 2.95
C LEU A 85 5.28 5.28 4.24
N ASN A 86 4.39 6.26 4.37
CA ASN A 86 4.30 7.12 5.55
C ASN A 86 2.89 7.13 6.13
N TYR A 87 2.76 6.94 7.45
CA TYR A 87 1.47 6.93 8.15
C TYR A 87 1.51 7.79 9.42
N GLY A 88 0.37 8.40 9.75
CA GLY A 88 0.25 9.32 10.89
C GLY A 88 -0.15 8.66 12.21
N LYS A 89 -0.90 7.55 12.20
CA LYS A 89 -1.43 6.91 13.42
C LYS A 89 -1.16 5.40 13.40
N PRO A 90 -0.43 4.85 14.39
CA PRO A 90 -0.64 3.48 14.80
C PRO A 90 -1.80 3.47 15.79
N ALA A 91 -2.96 2.98 15.36
CA ALA A 91 -3.97 2.56 16.32
C ALA A 91 -3.58 1.17 16.84
N PRO A 92 -3.99 0.82 18.07
CA PRO A 92 -3.94 -0.57 18.51
C PRO A 92 -4.76 -1.43 17.53
N ILE A 93 -4.21 -2.59 17.18
CA ILE A 93 -4.91 -3.62 16.40
C ILE A 93 -5.57 -4.58 17.40
N PRO A 94 -6.86 -4.92 17.25
CA PRO A 94 -7.76 -4.48 16.19
C PRO A 94 -8.26 -3.05 16.38
N VAL A 95 -8.37 -2.30 15.29
CA VAL A 95 -9.02 -0.98 15.30
C VAL A 95 -10.53 -1.21 15.34
N ILE A 96 -11.13 -1.05 16.51
CA ILE A 96 -12.58 -1.23 16.72
C ILE A 96 -13.35 0.06 16.45
N LYS A 97 -12.82 1.21 16.90
CA LYS A 97 -13.39 2.56 16.74
C LYS A 97 -12.33 3.54 16.21
N GLY A 98 -12.78 4.62 15.58
CA GLY A 98 -11.92 5.64 14.99
C GLY A 98 -11.58 5.40 13.52
N ASP A 99 -10.56 6.10 13.04
CA ASP A 99 -10.11 6.04 11.64
C ASP A 99 -9.26 4.78 11.40
N GLY A 100 -9.86 3.79 10.75
CA GLY A 100 -9.17 2.59 10.31
C GLY A 100 -8.64 2.65 8.87
N ILE A 101 -9.06 3.62 8.05
CA ILE A 101 -8.75 3.63 6.62
C ILE A 101 -7.35 4.21 6.34
N HIS A 102 -6.83 5.08 7.21
CA HIS A 102 -5.44 5.57 7.15
C HIS A 102 -4.48 4.82 8.09
N HIS A 103 -4.83 3.60 8.50
CA HIS A 103 -4.06 2.85 9.48
C HIS A 103 -2.75 2.30 8.91
N ALA A 104 -1.65 2.38 9.68
CA ALA A 104 -0.34 1.86 9.27
C ALA A 104 -0.32 0.35 8.94
N GLY A 105 -1.34 -0.41 9.34
CA GLY A 105 -1.52 -1.82 8.98
C GLY A 105 -1.54 -2.07 7.47
N PHE A 106 -2.08 -1.15 6.66
CA PHE A 106 -1.98 -1.22 5.20
C PHE A 106 -0.53 -1.22 4.74
N GLY A 107 0.28 -0.34 5.32
CA GLY A 107 1.70 -0.23 5.02
C GLY A 107 2.48 -1.47 5.40
N ARG A 108 2.18 -2.06 6.56
CA ARG A 108 2.82 -3.30 7.02
C ARG A 108 2.50 -4.48 6.10
N LEU A 109 1.25 -4.60 5.63
CA LEU A 109 0.87 -5.64 4.65
C LEU A 109 1.65 -5.49 3.34
N LEU A 110 1.74 -4.26 2.80
CA LEU A 110 2.49 -4.02 1.57
C LEU A 110 3.99 -4.28 1.77
N LYS A 111 4.56 -3.83 2.89
CA LYS A 111 5.96 -4.07 3.24
C LYS A 111 6.29 -5.57 3.32
N GLU A 112 5.46 -6.36 3.99
CA GLU A 112 5.62 -7.82 4.07
C GLU A 112 5.65 -8.46 2.67
N ARG A 113 4.72 -8.04 1.79
CA ARG A 113 4.68 -8.53 0.41
C ARG A 113 5.90 -8.09 -0.41
N CYS A 114 6.29 -6.84 -0.32
CA CYS A 114 7.48 -6.28 -0.93
C CYS A 114 8.74 -7.10 -0.55
N GLU A 115 8.96 -7.31 0.75
CA GLU A 115 10.10 -8.04 1.25
C GLU A 115 10.09 -9.51 0.80
N SER A 116 8.91 -10.13 0.71
CA SER A 116 8.78 -11.53 0.24
C SER A 116 9.24 -11.75 -1.21
N VAL A 117 9.23 -10.71 -2.04
CA VAL A 117 9.68 -10.77 -3.45
C VAL A 117 11.02 -10.05 -3.67
N GLY A 118 11.66 -9.58 -2.60
CA GLY A 118 12.99 -8.96 -2.64
C GLY A 118 13.02 -7.48 -3.02
N ILE A 119 11.88 -6.77 -3.00
CA ILE A 119 11.86 -5.32 -3.26
C ILE A 119 11.95 -4.55 -1.93
N GLU A 120 12.73 -3.47 -1.91
CA GLU A 120 12.89 -2.65 -0.71
C GLU A 120 11.61 -1.87 -0.41
N CYS A 121 11.10 -2.00 0.81
CA CYS A 121 9.98 -1.19 1.29
C CYS A 121 10.32 -0.54 2.63
N TYR A 122 10.24 0.78 2.67
CA TYR A 122 10.51 1.61 3.83
C TYR A 122 9.18 2.07 4.42
N LEU A 123 8.96 1.84 5.71
CA LEU A 123 7.75 2.24 6.41
C LEU A 123 8.10 3.21 7.52
N GLN A 124 7.45 4.38 7.49
CA GLN A 124 7.46 5.35 8.55
C GLN A 124 6.08 5.43 9.19
N VAL A 125 6.04 5.37 10.52
CA VAL A 125 4.86 5.69 11.30
C VAL A 125 5.24 6.80 12.26
N LYS A 126 4.64 7.98 12.11
CA LYS A 126 5.00 9.20 12.86
C LYS A 126 5.08 8.89 14.36
N GLU A 127 6.24 9.10 14.98
CA GLU A 127 6.55 8.87 16.41
C GLU A 127 6.64 7.40 16.88
N TYR A 128 6.42 6.40 16.00
CA TYR A 128 6.39 4.99 16.41
C TYR A 128 7.27 4.05 15.60
N GLU A 129 7.45 4.31 14.30
CA GLU A 129 8.33 3.49 13.43
C GLU A 129 9.22 4.39 12.59
N VAL A 130 10.52 4.22 12.77
CA VAL A 130 11.56 4.97 12.04
C VAL A 130 12.14 4.05 10.96
N PRO A 131 12.06 4.43 9.67
CA PRO A 131 12.64 3.63 8.60
C PRO A 131 14.17 3.72 8.61
N LYS A 132 14.84 2.67 8.12
CA LYS A 132 16.31 2.66 7.94
C LYS A 132 16.84 3.75 7.00
N LEU A 133 16.01 4.18 6.06
CA LEU A 133 16.27 5.27 5.12
C LEU A 133 15.20 6.33 5.34
N THR A 134 15.58 7.59 5.55
CA THR A 134 14.60 8.68 5.66
C THR A 134 13.91 8.92 4.31
N LYS A 135 12.72 9.52 4.32
CA LYS A 135 11.99 9.86 3.08
C LYS A 135 12.85 10.70 2.13
N ASP A 136 13.57 11.69 2.66
CA ASP A 136 14.39 12.59 1.84
C ASP A 136 15.58 11.85 1.22
N ASN A 137 16.23 10.95 1.97
CA ASN A 137 17.30 10.11 1.44
C ASN A 137 16.77 9.05 0.45
N PHE A 138 15.55 8.56 0.65
CA PHE A 138 14.87 7.71 -0.32
C PHE A 138 14.63 8.44 -1.65
N ILE A 139 14.10 9.66 -1.60
CA ILE A 139 13.89 10.49 -2.79
C ILE A 139 15.22 10.75 -3.51
N LYS A 140 16.29 11.13 -2.78
CA LYS A 140 17.63 11.32 -3.36
C LYS A 140 18.16 10.05 -4.03
N LYS A 141 18.04 8.89 -3.36
CA LYS A 141 18.41 7.58 -3.89
C LYS A 141 17.68 7.27 -5.20
N VAL A 142 16.36 7.50 -5.24
CA VAL A 142 15.51 7.20 -6.39
C VAL A 142 15.80 8.10 -7.60
N PHE A 143 16.13 9.38 -7.37
CA PHE A 143 16.43 10.32 -8.44
C PHE A 143 17.90 10.33 -8.89
N LEU A 144 18.75 9.45 -8.37
CA LEU A 144 20.18 9.40 -8.68
C LEU A 144 20.85 10.79 -8.55
N ILE A 145 20.40 11.60 -7.57
CA ILE A 145 21.05 12.87 -7.26
C ILE A 145 22.28 12.54 -6.42
N GLU A 146 23.35 12.14 -7.11
CA GLU A 146 24.73 12.32 -6.64
C GLU A 146 25.22 13.72 -7.02
#